data_AF-A0A2I0PDG6-F1
#
_entry.id   AF-A0A2I0PDG6-F1
#
_cell.length_a   1.000
_cell.length_b   1.000
_cell.length_c   1.000
_cell.angle_alpha   90.00
_cell.angle_beta   90.00
_cell.angle_gamma   90.00
#
_symmetry.space_group_name_H-M   'P 1'
#
loop_
_entity.id
_entity.type
_entity.pdbx_description
1 polymer ?
#
loop_
_entity_poly.entity_id
_entity_poly.type
_entity_poly.pdbx_seq_one_letter_code
_entity_poly.pdbx_strand_id
1 'polypeptide(L)'
;MSPTDPVGKTTPVPFTITLFIPSSNMIHSDQVLDQINTLDGKGVLFGTSFGLSEYNGTWSTRHINRDNISEGLMDEYITSIEFDYEGDLWIGYSGGIQIYNGIFYQTLRDQQLFKDPRIQDLQRWHDDMWVATGNAGLHRFRNGAWTWFQPMTKNGPEFYEVREMVMDTHSDSLLLATADNGLWIVKSPDDPVVFEQIAPKRGTYGQMTHVKRDPMGGVYFFNDTTVVHYSPDAGFVPVLTARDLTFADIEINDLSVDRYGTIYIATDDAIFIWKNDQVYRRLSRFEGIGTSEVVRTVTVDSQNRVWFSTAGHVGYYHEEPDGQSPILVETTVPEITPDLPVFTPTPPPVETPAVITDEDAGSRTGGLAPVLDPIIHAIQAILAKLGIVV
;
A
#
# COMPACT_ATOMS: atom_id res chain seq x y z
N MET A 1 -1.30 -24.73 22.21
CA MET A 1 -2.56 -25.26 22.78
C MET A 1 -3.04 -24.25 23.79
N SER A 2 -4.15 -23.57 23.53
CA SER A 2 -4.71 -22.60 24.47
C SER A 2 -5.20 -23.33 25.74
N PRO A 3 -5.02 -22.75 26.94
CA PRO A 3 -5.56 -23.33 28.16
C PRO A 3 -7.10 -23.34 28.07
N THR A 4 -7.72 -24.48 28.34
CA THR A 4 -9.18 -24.59 28.41
C THR A 4 -9.61 -24.39 29.85
N ASP A 5 -10.47 -23.40 30.09
CA ASP A 5 -11.14 -23.22 31.38
C ASP A 5 -12.15 -24.37 31.61
N PRO A 6 -12.53 -24.69 32.86
CA PRO A 6 -13.38 -25.84 33.22
C PRO A 6 -14.82 -25.81 32.65
N VAL A 7 -15.15 -24.82 31.82
CA VAL A 7 -16.44 -24.64 31.13
C VAL A 7 -16.31 -24.82 29.60
N GLY A 8 -15.14 -25.20 29.08
CA GLY A 8 -14.95 -25.39 27.63
C GLY A 8 -14.99 -24.10 26.81
N LYS A 9 -14.98 -22.93 27.47
CA LYS A 9 -14.78 -21.64 26.81
C LYS A 9 -13.28 -21.44 26.63
N THR A 10 -12.85 -21.34 25.37
CA THR A 10 -11.50 -20.88 25.03
C THR A 10 -11.36 -19.43 25.49
N THR A 11 -10.48 -19.17 26.44
CA THR A 11 -10.13 -17.80 26.82
C THR A 11 -9.60 -17.08 25.58
N PRO A 12 -10.12 -15.89 25.21
CA PRO A 12 -9.64 -15.17 24.05
C PRO A 12 -8.15 -14.87 24.22
N VAL A 13 -7.36 -15.12 23.17
CA VAL A 13 -5.93 -14.78 23.16
C VAL A 13 -5.80 -13.26 23.43
N PRO A 14 -4.89 -12.82 24.32
CA PRO A 14 -4.65 -11.40 24.52
C PRO A 14 -4.14 -10.77 23.23
N PHE A 15 -4.33 -9.47 23.07
CA PHE A 15 -3.99 -8.77 21.84
C PHE A 15 -3.58 -7.34 22.10
N THR A 16 -2.97 -6.74 21.09
CA THR A 16 -2.67 -5.31 21.02
C THR A 16 -3.38 -4.64 19.87
N ILE A 17 -3.65 -3.36 20.07
CA ILE A 17 -3.96 -2.45 18.99
C ILE A 17 -3.04 -1.25 19.11
N THR A 18 -2.29 -0.98 18.05
CA THR A 18 -1.49 0.25 17.92
C THR A 18 -2.20 1.18 16.95
N LEU A 19 -2.38 2.44 17.34
CA LEU A 19 -3.01 3.47 16.50
C LEU A 19 -2.03 4.57 16.12
N PHE A 20 -2.20 5.05 14.90
CA PHE A 20 -1.48 6.17 14.33
C PHE A 20 -2.48 7.19 13.79
N ILE A 21 -2.26 8.45 14.13
CA ILE A 21 -3.00 9.58 13.53
C ILE A 21 -2.21 10.01 12.29
N PRO A 22 -2.84 10.08 11.10
CA PRO A 22 -2.17 10.51 9.88
C PRO A 22 -1.44 11.84 10.04
N SER A 23 -0.21 11.91 9.53
CA SER A 23 0.64 13.11 9.55
C SER A 23 1.71 13.06 8.46
N SER A 24 2.40 14.19 8.24
CA SER A 24 3.44 14.28 7.21
C SER A 24 4.67 13.39 7.45
N ASN A 25 4.89 12.93 8.69
CA ASN A 25 6.08 12.17 9.09
C ASN A 25 5.76 10.72 9.51
N MET A 26 4.49 10.30 9.37
CA MET A 26 4.04 8.95 9.70
C MET A 26 3.32 8.35 8.49
N ILE A 27 2.06 7.94 8.65
CA ILE A 27 1.20 7.64 7.52
C ILE A 27 0.53 8.91 7.02
N HIS A 28 0.52 9.17 5.72
CA HIS A 28 0.01 10.43 5.18
C HIS A 28 -1.50 10.59 5.23
N SER A 29 -2.22 9.48 5.15
CA SER A 29 -3.68 9.50 5.12
C SER A 29 -4.25 8.24 5.75
N ASP A 30 -5.47 8.36 6.26
CA ASP A 30 -6.35 7.24 6.58
C ASP A 30 -7.05 6.67 5.34
N GLN A 31 -6.92 7.31 4.17
CA GLN A 31 -7.32 6.78 2.87
C GLN A 31 -6.18 5.93 2.30
N VAL A 32 -6.03 4.73 2.86
CA VAL A 32 -5.12 3.71 2.32
C VAL A 32 -5.78 3.10 1.08
N LEU A 33 -5.09 3.17 -0.05
CA LEU A 33 -5.56 2.67 -1.34
C LEU A 33 -4.92 1.33 -1.71
N ASP A 34 -3.67 1.13 -1.29
CA ASP A 34 -2.99 -0.14 -1.49
C ASP A 34 -1.94 -0.38 -0.38
N GLN A 35 -1.65 -1.65 -0.11
CA GLN A 35 -0.74 -2.08 0.93
C GLN A 35 0.01 -3.35 0.54
N ILE A 36 1.34 -3.29 0.53
CA ILE A 36 2.20 -4.45 0.30
C ILE A 36 3.25 -4.60 1.41
N ASN A 37 3.77 -5.81 1.57
CA ASN A 37 4.94 -6.02 2.44
C ASN A 37 6.19 -5.44 1.77
N THR A 38 7.15 -4.98 2.57
CA THR A 38 8.50 -4.68 2.06
C THR A 38 9.16 -5.96 1.55
N LEU A 39 10.12 -5.84 0.61
CA LEU A 39 10.84 -6.99 0.05
C LEU A 39 11.52 -7.88 1.10
N ASP A 40 12.00 -7.28 2.20
CA ASP A 40 12.63 -8.02 3.29
C ASP A 40 11.62 -8.64 4.29
N GLY A 41 10.32 -8.38 4.11
CA GLY A 41 9.23 -8.85 4.95
C GLY A 41 9.21 -8.25 6.36
N LYS A 42 9.98 -7.19 6.63
CA LYS A 42 10.08 -6.56 7.96
C LYS A 42 9.21 -5.32 8.12
N GLY A 43 8.60 -4.87 7.05
CA GLY A 43 7.74 -3.70 7.06
C GLY A 43 6.61 -3.81 6.08
N VAL A 44 5.87 -2.72 6.00
CA VAL A 44 4.71 -2.55 5.15
C VAL A 44 4.81 -1.20 4.45
N LEU A 45 4.49 -1.19 3.16
CA LEU A 45 4.32 0.03 2.36
C LEU A 45 2.83 0.32 2.19
N PHE A 46 2.49 1.60 2.21
CA PHE A 46 1.13 2.12 2.09
C PHE A 46 1.07 3.13 0.96
N GLY A 47 0.36 2.79 -0.11
CA GLY A 47 -0.12 3.75 -1.09
C GLY A 47 -1.35 4.45 -0.52
N THR A 48 -1.33 5.78 -0.46
CA THR A 48 -2.43 6.56 0.12
C THR A 48 -2.88 7.65 -0.84
N SER A 49 -4.00 8.31 -0.52
CA SER A 49 -4.44 9.48 -1.27
C SER A 49 -3.53 10.72 -1.12
N PHE A 50 -2.52 10.68 -0.24
CA PHE A 50 -1.63 11.81 0.06
C PHE A 50 -0.14 11.42 0.15
N GLY A 51 0.27 10.35 -0.53
CA GLY A 51 1.66 9.94 -0.69
C GLY A 51 1.92 8.48 -0.36
N LEU A 52 3.20 8.13 -0.26
CA LEU A 52 3.68 6.78 0.03
C LEU A 52 4.33 6.75 1.42
N SER A 53 3.87 5.86 2.28
CA SER A 53 4.43 5.68 3.63
C SER A 53 4.95 4.25 3.82
N GLU A 54 5.99 4.08 4.62
CA GLU A 54 6.56 2.78 4.99
C GLU A 54 6.65 2.68 6.51
N TYR A 55 6.30 1.51 7.06
CA TYR A 55 6.49 1.20 8.47
C TYR A 55 7.25 -0.11 8.68
N ASN A 56 8.43 -0.02 9.28
CA ASN A 56 9.30 -1.15 9.65
C ASN A 56 9.66 -1.15 11.14
N GLY A 57 8.76 -0.60 11.97
CA GLY A 57 9.00 -0.27 13.38
C GLY A 57 9.14 1.24 13.60
N THR A 58 9.65 1.93 12.57
CA THR A 58 9.61 3.40 12.43
C THR A 58 8.95 3.78 11.12
N TRP A 59 8.42 5.00 11.04
CA TRP A 59 7.84 5.54 9.82
C TRP A 59 8.90 6.18 8.92
N SER A 60 8.75 5.97 7.63
CA SER A 60 9.38 6.79 6.59
C SER A 60 8.38 7.12 5.50
N THR A 61 8.61 8.21 4.80
CA THR A 61 7.58 8.87 3.98
C THR A 61 8.16 9.42 2.69
N ARG A 62 7.40 9.38 1.60
CA ARG A 62 7.78 9.96 0.31
C ARG A 62 6.64 10.83 -0.21
N HIS A 63 7.01 12.01 -0.72
CA HIS A 63 6.12 13.08 -1.16
C HIS A 63 6.53 13.59 -2.55
N ILE A 64 5.70 14.47 -3.12
CA ILE A 64 6.12 15.25 -4.28
C ILE A 64 7.32 16.12 -3.91
N ASN A 65 8.36 16.05 -4.74
CA ASN A 65 9.49 16.98 -4.69
C ASN A 65 9.38 17.94 -5.88
N ARG A 66 8.93 19.17 -5.61
CA ARG A 66 8.73 20.21 -6.64
C ARG A 66 10.04 20.81 -7.15
N ASP A 67 11.10 20.72 -6.34
CA ASP A 67 12.41 21.25 -6.69
C ASP A 67 13.20 20.24 -7.54
N ASN A 68 12.97 18.94 -7.33
CA ASN A 68 13.56 17.88 -8.12
C ASN A 68 12.62 16.67 -8.31
N ILE A 69 11.91 16.65 -9.44
CA ILE A 69 10.94 15.60 -9.77
C ILE A 69 11.57 14.21 -9.98
N SER A 70 12.89 14.10 -10.16
CA SER A 70 13.57 12.80 -10.24
C SER A 70 13.87 12.18 -8.87
N GLU A 71 13.64 12.94 -7.79
CA GLU A 71 13.89 12.55 -6.40
C GLU A 71 12.60 12.49 -5.55
N GLY A 72 11.43 12.62 -6.17
CA GLY A 72 10.15 12.58 -5.46
C GLY A 72 9.02 11.96 -6.27
N LEU A 73 7.86 11.88 -5.62
CA LEU A 73 6.64 11.42 -6.26
C LEU A 73 6.17 12.45 -7.30
N MET A 74 5.51 11.95 -8.33
CA MET A 74 4.88 12.74 -9.37
C MET A 74 3.48 13.19 -9.01
N ASP A 75 2.82 12.40 -8.17
CA ASP A 75 1.47 12.60 -7.66
C ASP A 75 1.44 12.05 -6.23
N GLU A 76 0.60 12.62 -5.39
CA GLU A 76 0.37 12.15 -4.02
C GLU A 76 -0.76 11.11 -3.97
N TYR A 77 -1.61 11.05 -5.00
CA TYR A 77 -2.68 10.07 -5.07
C TYR A 77 -2.16 8.73 -5.61
N ILE A 78 -1.65 7.88 -4.71
CA ILE A 78 -1.03 6.60 -5.04
C ILE A 78 -2.10 5.52 -5.06
N THR A 79 -2.42 5.00 -6.24
CA THR A 79 -3.54 4.07 -6.44
C THR A 79 -3.15 2.61 -6.26
N SER A 80 -1.90 2.25 -6.57
CA SER A 80 -1.40 0.88 -6.43
C SER A 80 0.12 0.88 -6.34
N ILE A 81 0.68 -0.11 -5.65
CA ILE A 81 2.11 -0.33 -5.49
C ILE A 81 2.44 -1.82 -5.61
N GLU A 82 3.52 -2.15 -6.31
CA GLU A 82 3.97 -3.53 -6.46
C GLU A 82 5.48 -3.56 -6.72
N PHE A 83 6.18 -4.55 -6.17
CA PHE A 83 7.58 -4.75 -6.53
C PHE A 83 7.69 -5.59 -7.78
N ASP A 84 8.61 -5.26 -8.68
CA ASP A 84 8.97 -6.17 -9.78
C ASP A 84 9.98 -7.24 -9.35
N TYR A 85 10.42 -8.07 -10.30
CA TYR A 85 11.36 -9.15 -10.05
C TYR A 85 12.80 -8.67 -9.76
N GLU A 86 13.15 -7.43 -10.14
CA GLU A 86 14.45 -6.81 -9.87
C GLU A 86 14.47 -6.13 -8.49
N GLY A 87 13.30 -5.96 -7.88
CA GLY A 87 13.11 -5.30 -6.59
C GLY A 87 12.84 -3.80 -6.71
N ASP A 88 12.56 -3.32 -7.92
CA ASP A 88 12.14 -1.93 -8.11
C ASP A 88 10.66 -1.79 -7.75
N LEU A 89 10.33 -0.69 -7.08
CA LEU A 89 8.97 -0.39 -6.65
C LEU A 89 8.22 0.32 -7.78
N TRP A 90 7.19 -0.33 -8.32
CA TRP A 90 6.25 0.25 -9.24
C TRP A 90 5.15 0.97 -8.45
N ILE A 91 4.86 2.20 -8.84
CA ILE A 91 3.96 3.12 -8.16
C ILE A 91 2.96 3.64 -9.18
N GLY A 92 1.73 3.16 -9.10
CA GLY A 92 0.59 3.63 -9.88
C GLY A 92 0.01 4.91 -9.29
N TYR A 93 -0.37 5.84 -10.18
CA TYR A 93 -1.10 7.05 -9.82
C TYR A 93 -2.02 7.47 -10.95
N SER A 94 -2.77 8.57 -10.75
CA SER A 94 -3.80 9.05 -11.66
C SER A 94 -3.32 9.37 -13.10
N GLY A 95 -2.01 9.61 -13.26
CA GLY A 95 -1.39 10.06 -14.50
C GLY A 95 -0.35 9.11 -15.09
N GLY A 96 -0.17 7.90 -14.54
CA GLY A 96 0.73 6.89 -15.07
C GLY A 96 1.44 6.09 -13.97
N ILE A 97 2.66 5.62 -14.28
CA ILE A 97 3.48 4.82 -13.36
C ILE A 97 4.79 5.54 -13.06
N GLN A 98 5.27 5.44 -11.82
CA GLN A 98 6.66 5.70 -11.45
C GLN A 98 7.32 4.40 -11.03
N ILE A 99 8.58 4.21 -11.39
CA ILE A 99 9.41 3.08 -10.97
C ILE A 99 10.55 3.64 -10.12
N TYR A 100 10.70 3.12 -8.91
CA TYR A 100 11.71 3.54 -7.95
C TYR A 100 12.66 2.40 -7.62
N ASN A 101 13.94 2.60 -7.93
CA ASN A 101 15.00 1.60 -7.73
C ASN A 101 15.78 1.75 -6.41
N GLY A 102 15.22 2.49 -5.45
CA GLY A 102 15.91 2.86 -4.21
C GLY A 102 16.78 4.12 -4.31
N ILE A 103 17.06 4.62 -5.52
CA ILE A 103 17.91 5.81 -5.72
C ILE A 103 17.18 6.91 -6.48
N PHE A 104 16.59 6.59 -7.64
CA PHE A 104 15.93 7.56 -8.52
C PHE A 104 14.56 7.06 -8.98
N TYR A 105 13.73 7.99 -9.43
CA TYR A 105 12.44 7.70 -10.04
C TYR A 105 12.51 7.77 -11.56
N GLN A 106 12.03 6.72 -12.23
CA GLN A 106 11.68 6.74 -13.64
C GLN A 106 10.17 6.93 -13.79
N THR A 107 9.73 7.76 -14.73
CA THR A 107 8.30 8.02 -14.96
C THR A 107 7.86 7.48 -16.31
N LEU A 108 6.77 6.70 -16.33
CA LEU A 108 6.16 6.15 -17.52
C LEU A 108 4.77 6.78 -17.72
N ARG A 109 4.63 7.60 -18.77
CA ARG A 109 3.39 8.34 -19.11
C ARG A 109 3.04 8.30 -20.60
N ASP A 110 3.74 7.49 -21.37
CA ASP A 110 3.59 7.51 -22.81
C ASP A 110 2.20 6.95 -23.18
N GLN A 111 1.39 7.80 -23.81
CA GLN A 111 0.04 7.44 -24.29
C GLN A 111 0.08 6.36 -25.38
N GLN A 112 1.23 6.14 -26.02
CA GLN A 112 1.41 5.01 -26.93
C GLN A 112 1.46 3.69 -26.15
N LEU A 113 2.06 3.71 -24.95
CA LEU A 113 2.19 2.56 -24.04
C LEU A 113 0.90 2.31 -23.26
N PHE A 114 0.26 3.37 -22.76
CA PHE A 114 -0.99 3.30 -21.99
C PHE A 114 -2.13 3.96 -22.74
N LYS A 115 -3.17 3.21 -23.11
CA LYS A 115 -4.36 3.80 -23.75
C LYS A 115 -5.19 4.67 -22.81
N ASP A 116 -5.03 4.47 -21.49
CA ASP A 116 -5.58 5.30 -20.42
C ASP A 116 -4.50 5.39 -19.32
N PRO A 117 -4.06 6.58 -18.90
CA PRO A 117 -2.98 6.71 -17.92
C PRO A 117 -3.42 6.46 -16.47
N ARG A 118 -4.73 6.32 -16.21
CA ARG A 118 -5.26 6.11 -14.85
C ARG A 118 -4.96 4.68 -14.41
N ILE A 119 -3.95 4.50 -13.56
CA ILE A 119 -3.61 3.19 -13.03
C ILE A 119 -4.61 2.83 -11.94
N GLN A 120 -5.24 1.67 -12.09
CA GLN A 120 -6.17 1.11 -11.11
C GLN A 120 -5.46 0.10 -10.22
N ASP A 121 -4.66 -0.78 -10.82
CA ASP A 121 -4.02 -1.87 -10.10
C ASP A 121 -2.77 -2.37 -10.81
N LEU A 122 -1.82 -2.89 -10.03
CA LEU A 122 -0.54 -3.46 -10.44
C LEU A 122 -0.41 -4.84 -9.80
N GLN A 123 -0.12 -5.85 -10.61
CA GLN A 123 0.08 -7.20 -10.10
C GLN A 123 1.29 -7.83 -10.79
N ARG A 124 2.31 -8.18 -10.00
CA ARG A 124 3.43 -8.96 -10.53
C ARG A 124 3.00 -10.40 -10.78
N TRP A 125 3.40 -10.94 -11.93
CA TRP A 125 3.32 -12.37 -12.23
C TRP A 125 4.65 -12.85 -12.80
N HIS A 126 5.45 -13.53 -11.97
CA HIS A 126 6.86 -13.85 -12.28
C HIS A 126 7.66 -12.57 -12.61
N ASP A 127 8.21 -12.48 -13.81
CA ASP A 127 9.00 -11.34 -14.28
C ASP A 127 8.14 -10.29 -15.00
N ASP A 128 6.85 -10.56 -15.16
CA ASP A 128 5.91 -9.65 -15.80
C ASP A 128 5.23 -8.75 -14.79
N MET A 129 4.94 -7.52 -15.22
CA MET A 129 4.02 -6.63 -14.52
C MET A 129 2.70 -6.53 -15.30
N TRP A 130 1.60 -6.90 -14.65
CA TRP A 130 0.25 -6.70 -15.18
C TRP A 130 -0.31 -5.41 -14.63
N VAL A 131 -0.93 -4.62 -15.52
CA VAL A 131 -1.35 -3.25 -15.20
C VAL A 131 -2.79 -3.06 -15.65
N ALA A 132 -3.69 -2.84 -14.70
CA ALA A 132 -5.06 -2.42 -14.95
C ALA A 132 -5.10 -0.90 -15.13
N THR A 133 -5.66 -0.45 -16.24
CA THR A 133 -5.68 0.98 -16.60
C THR A 133 -7.08 1.42 -16.97
N GLY A 134 -7.68 2.31 -16.16
CA GLY A 134 -8.98 2.96 -16.35
C GLY A 134 -9.97 2.18 -17.23
N ASN A 135 -10.38 2.79 -18.35
CA ASN A 135 -11.30 2.16 -19.31
C ASN A 135 -10.59 1.41 -20.45
N ALA A 136 -9.26 1.30 -20.39
CA ALA A 136 -8.45 0.65 -21.42
C ALA A 136 -8.24 -0.85 -21.17
N GLY A 137 -8.70 -1.35 -20.03
CA GLY A 137 -8.57 -2.74 -19.63
C GLY A 137 -7.18 -3.03 -19.08
N LEU A 138 -6.49 -3.95 -19.75
CA LEU A 138 -5.31 -4.60 -19.21
C LEU A 138 -4.09 -4.44 -20.13
N HIS A 139 -2.94 -4.17 -19.51
CA HIS A 139 -1.64 -4.18 -20.16
C HIS A 139 -0.71 -5.17 -19.44
N ARG A 140 0.28 -5.69 -20.17
CA ARG A 140 1.38 -6.49 -19.62
C ARG A 140 2.71 -5.90 -20.06
N PHE A 141 3.60 -5.68 -19.10
CA PHE A 141 5.00 -5.36 -19.34
C PHE A 141 5.84 -6.62 -19.15
N ARG A 142 6.57 -7.00 -20.20
CA ARG A 142 7.41 -8.21 -20.24
C ARG A 142 8.68 -7.90 -21.03
N ASN A 143 9.85 -8.16 -20.44
CA ASN A 143 11.15 -8.01 -21.12
C ASN A 143 11.34 -6.65 -21.82
N GLY A 144 10.95 -5.54 -21.17
CA GLY A 144 11.07 -4.20 -21.74
C GLY A 144 9.99 -3.82 -22.76
N ALA A 145 9.04 -4.72 -23.05
CA ALA A 145 7.99 -4.50 -24.04
C ALA A 145 6.60 -4.46 -23.41
N TRP A 146 5.76 -3.56 -23.93
CA TRP A 146 4.36 -3.42 -23.53
C TRP A 146 3.45 -4.17 -24.50
N THR A 147 2.51 -4.94 -23.94
CA THR A 147 1.39 -5.55 -24.67
C THR A 147 0.09 -4.97 -24.12
N TRP A 148 -0.73 -4.39 -24.98
CA TRP A 148 -2.10 -3.97 -24.63
C TRP A 148 -3.09 -5.03 -25.09
N PHE A 149 -3.94 -5.50 -24.17
CA PHE A 149 -5.01 -6.42 -24.49
C PHE A 149 -6.29 -5.64 -24.79
N GLN A 150 -6.57 -5.48 -26.08
CA GLN A 150 -7.70 -4.67 -26.54
C GLN A 150 -9.05 -5.24 -26.03
N PRO A 151 -9.84 -4.44 -25.29
CA PRO A 151 -11.19 -4.81 -24.86
C PRO A 151 -12.15 -5.15 -25.99
N MET A 152 -13.14 -5.98 -25.70
CA MET A 152 -14.26 -6.33 -26.58
C MET A 152 -13.83 -6.93 -27.92
N THR A 153 -12.77 -7.75 -27.89
CA THR A 153 -12.27 -8.47 -29.06
C THR A 153 -12.50 -9.96 -28.94
N LYS A 154 -12.74 -10.62 -30.08
CA LYS A 154 -12.86 -12.07 -30.14
C LYS A 154 -11.51 -12.71 -29.76
N ASN A 155 -11.52 -13.54 -28.72
CA ASN A 155 -10.33 -14.16 -28.09
C ASN A 155 -9.48 -13.20 -27.22
N GLY A 156 -9.92 -11.97 -26.99
CA GLY A 156 -9.30 -11.05 -26.03
C GLY A 156 -10.20 -10.84 -24.80
N PRO A 157 -9.88 -9.87 -23.93
CA PRO A 157 -10.71 -9.55 -22.79
C PRO A 157 -12.02 -8.91 -23.24
N GLU A 158 -13.17 -9.41 -22.78
CA GLU A 158 -14.50 -8.82 -23.03
C GLU A 158 -14.93 -7.85 -21.91
N PHE A 159 -13.97 -7.09 -21.38
CA PHE A 159 -14.15 -6.12 -20.30
C PHE A 159 -13.31 -4.86 -20.54
N TYR A 160 -13.79 -3.72 -20.02
CA TYR A 160 -13.10 -2.44 -20.13
C TYR A 160 -12.35 -2.02 -18.86
N GLU A 161 -12.91 -2.31 -17.69
CA GLU A 161 -12.42 -1.80 -16.42
C GLU A 161 -12.19 -2.97 -15.47
N VAL A 162 -10.93 -3.14 -15.07
CA VAL A 162 -10.50 -4.07 -14.03
C VAL A 162 -10.32 -3.24 -12.76
N ARG A 163 -10.97 -3.66 -11.68
CA ARG A 163 -10.87 -2.99 -10.37
C ARG A 163 -9.70 -3.53 -9.57
N GLU A 164 -9.63 -4.85 -9.48
CA GLU A 164 -8.61 -5.55 -8.69
C GLU A 164 -8.19 -6.82 -9.42
N MET A 165 -6.90 -7.12 -9.28
CA MET A 165 -6.23 -8.29 -9.81
C MET A 165 -5.45 -8.95 -8.69
N VAL A 166 -5.52 -10.28 -8.63
CA VAL A 166 -4.78 -11.04 -7.63
C VAL A 166 -4.19 -12.30 -8.25
N MET A 167 -2.92 -12.55 -7.95
CA MET A 167 -2.29 -13.85 -8.23
C MET A 167 -2.71 -14.91 -7.21
N ASP A 168 -3.33 -15.98 -7.69
CA ASP A 168 -3.36 -17.25 -6.97
C ASP A 168 -2.06 -18.01 -7.26
N THR A 169 -1.15 -18.02 -6.29
CA THR A 169 0.15 -18.71 -6.44
C THR A 169 0.03 -20.23 -6.42
N HIS A 170 -1.10 -20.81 -6.01
CA HIS A 170 -1.28 -22.26 -5.99
C HIS A 170 -1.63 -22.78 -7.37
N SER A 171 -2.57 -22.12 -8.05
CA SER A 171 -2.92 -22.43 -9.43
C SER A 171 -2.07 -21.70 -10.47
N ASP A 172 -1.17 -20.82 -10.03
CA ASP A 172 -0.38 -19.93 -10.88
C ASP A 172 -1.25 -19.23 -11.93
N SER A 173 -2.30 -18.56 -11.45
CA SER A 173 -3.30 -17.91 -12.30
C SER A 173 -3.62 -16.51 -11.78
N LEU A 174 -3.88 -15.58 -12.70
CA LEU A 174 -4.30 -14.22 -12.39
C LEU A 174 -5.83 -14.14 -12.40
N LEU A 175 -6.41 -13.71 -11.29
CA LEU A 175 -7.85 -13.53 -11.12
C LEU A 175 -8.19 -12.05 -11.18
N LEU A 176 -9.29 -11.71 -11.86
CA LEU A 176 -9.68 -10.33 -12.09
C LEU A 176 -11.13 -10.09 -11.65
N ALA A 177 -11.33 -9.08 -10.82
CA ALA A 177 -12.63 -8.47 -10.55
C ALA A 177 -12.82 -7.26 -11.47
N THR A 178 -13.84 -7.28 -12.32
CA THR A 178 -14.13 -6.18 -13.24
C THR A 178 -15.27 -5.32 -12.71
N ALA A 179 -15.34 -4.06 -13.15
CA ALA A 179 -16.39 -3.16 -12.70
C ALA A 179 -17.79 -3.62 -13.10
N ASP A 180 -17.94 -4.14 -14.33
CA ASP A 180 -19.23 -4.34 -14.97
C ASP A 180 -19.32 -5.55 -15.90
N ASN A 181 -18.29 -6.39 -15.99
CA ASN A 181 -18.19 -7.48 -16.96
C ASN A 181 -17.97 -8.86 -16.31
N GLY A 182 -18.26 -8.98 -15.02
CA GLY A 182 -18.12 -10.21 -14.26
C GLY A 182 -16.70 -10.49 -13.78
N LEU A 183 -16.44 -11.75 -13.44
CA LEU A 183 -15.15 -12.21 -12.95
C LEU A 183 -14.42 -13.02 -14.01
N TRP A 184 -13.10 -12.86 -14.06
CA TRP A 184 -12.26 -13.45 -15.10
C TRP A 184 -11.02 -14.12 -14.51
N ILE A 185 -10.45 -15.04 -15.28
CA ILE A 185 -9.18 -15.69 -14.99
C ILE A 185 -8.28 -15.68 -16.23
N VAL A 186 -6.99 -15.49 -16.00
CA VAL A 186 -5.90 -15.76 -16.94
C VAL A 186 -5.07 -16.89 -16.35
N LYS A 187 -5.05 -18.04 -17.01
CA LYS A 187 -4.43 -19.28 -16.49
C LYS A 187 -2.95 -19.45 -16.85
N SER A 188 -2.45 -18.63 -17.76
CA SER A 188 -1.05 -18.65 -18.16
C SER A 188 -0.63 -17.24 -18.55
N PRO A 189 0.57 -16.79 -18.14
CA PRO A 189 1.03 -15.48 -18.54
C PRO A 189 1.55 -15.48 -19.98
N ASP A 190 1.76 -16.67 -20.57
CA ASP A 190 2.41 -16.85 -21.86
C ASP A 190 1.50 -16.63 -23.06
N ASP A 191 2.12 -16.25 -24.17
CA ASP A 191 1.40 -15.98 -25.41
C ASP A 191 1.07 -17.30 -26.15
N PRO A 192 -0.16 -17.44 -26.68
CA PRO A 192 -1.26 -16.47 -26.59
C PRO A 192 -1.94 -16.47 -25.21
N VAL A 193 -2.08 -15.28 -24.62
CA VAL A 193 -2.84 -15.09 -23.38
C VAL A 193 -4.32 -15.39 -23.62
N VAL A 194 -4.91 -16.24 -22.76
CA VAL A 194 -6.32 -16.62 -22.83
C VAL A 194 -7.07 -16.04 -21.63
N PHE A 195 -8.13 -15.28 -21.92
CA PHE A 195 -9.05 -14.73 -20.93
C PHE A 195 -10.30 -15.60 -20.85
N GLU A 196 -10.58 -16.14 -19.67
CA GLU A 196 -11.79 -16.94 -19.44
C GLU A 196 -12.70 -16.24 -18.43
N GLN A 197 -13.98 -16.10 -18.77
CA GLN A 197 -14.99 -15.58 -17.84
C GLN A 197 -15.42 -16.71 -16.90
N ILE A 198 -15.21 -16.51 -15.60
CA ILE A 198 -15.58 -17.50 -14.57
C ILE A 198 -16.94 -17.20 -13.95
N ALA A 199 -17.37 -15.93 -13.95
CA ALA A 199 -18.73 -15.55 -13.55
C ALA A 199 -19.23 -14.38 -14.42
N PRO A 200 -20.28 -14.54 -15.24
CA PRO A 200 -20.83 -13.45 -16.03
C PRO A 200 -21.57 -12.45 -15.15
N LYS A 201 -21.61 -11.17 -15.52
CA LYS A 201 -22.28 -10.08 -14.74
C LYS A 201 -23.64 -10.49 -14.17
N ARG A 202 -24.50 -11.12 -14.98
CA ARG A 202 -25.88 -11.52 -14.59
C ARG A 202 -25.96 -12.89 -13.91
N GLY A 203 -24.83 -13.55 -13.67
CA GLY A 203 -24.73 -14.81 -12.93
C GLY A 203 -24.65 -14.58 -11.43
N THR A 204 -24.73 -15.67 -10.66
CA THR A 204 -24.79 -15.67 -9.19
C THR A 204 -23.69 -14.84 -8.53
N TYR A 205 -22.46 -14.97 -9.02
CA TYR A 205 -21.27 -14.31 -8.44
C TYR A 205 -20.68 -13.23 -9.35
N GLY A 206 -21.36 -12.86 -10.44
CA GLY A 206 -20.85 -11.89 -11.40
C GLY A 206 -20.87 -10.43 -10.94
N GLN A 207 -21.41 -10.17 -9.75
CA GLN A 207 -21.50 -8.85 -9.13
C GLN A 207 -20.44 -8.64 -8.04
N MET A 208 -19.52 -9.59 -7.84
CA MET A 208 -18.40 -9.38 -6.91
C MET A 208 -17.48 -8.31 -7.48
N THR A 209 -17.06 -7.37 -6.63
CA THR A 209 -16.30 -6.18 -7.05
C THR A 209 -14.85 -6.21 -6.58
N HIS A 210 -14.52 -7.09 -5.64
CA HIS A 210 -13.20 -7.22 -5.04
C HIS A 210 -12.69 -8.65 -5.11
N VAL A 211 -11.37 -8.80 -5.10
CA VAL A 211 -10.68 -10.10 -5.07
C VAL A 211 -9.47 -10.04 -4.14
N LYS A 212 -9.33 -11.02 -3.25
CA LYS A 212 -8.21 -11.12 -2.31
C LYS A 212 -7.62 -12.51 -2.31
N ARG A 213 -6.30 -12.58 -2.14
CA ARG A 213 -5.57 -13.85 -2.16
C ARG A 213 -5.92 -14.68 -0.94
N ASP A 214 -6.11 -15.98 -1.15
CA ASP A 214 -6.05 -16.95 -0.06
C ASP A 214 -4.61 -17.51 0.03
N PRO A 215 -3.89 -17.29 1.15
CA PRO A 215 -2.57 -17.89 1.35
C PRO A 215 -2.57 -19.42 1.34
N MET A 216 -3.72 -20.07 1.51
CA MET A 216 -3.91 -21.52 1.45
C MET A 216 -4.31 -22.04 0.06
N GLY A 217 -4.53 -21.13 -0.90
CA GLY A 217 -4.85 -21.45 -2.30
C GLY A 217 -6.24 -20.99 -2.74
N GLY A 218 -6.33 -20.54 -3.99
CA GLY A 218 -7.50 -19.85 -4.51
C GLY A 218 -7.57 -18.38 -4.09
N VAL A 219 -8.76 -17.80 -4.21
CA VAL A 219 -9.03 -16.39 -3.90
C VAL A 219 -10.40 -16.25 -3.24
N TYR A 220 -10.58 -15.16 -2.50
CA TYR A 220 -11.89 -14.69 -2.05
C TYR A 220 -12.36 -13.59 -2.97
N PHE A 221 -13.52 -13.79 -3.60
CA PHE A 221 -14.28 -12.72 -4.25
C PHE A 221 -15.36 -12.23 -3.29
N PHE A 222 -15.58 -10.92 -3.26
CA PHE A 222 -16.62 -10.35 -2.42
C PHE A 222 -17.20 -9.06 -2.99
N ASN A 223 -18.36 -8.69 -2.43
CA ASN A 223 -18.98 -7.38 -2.53
C ASN A 223 -19.37 -6.91 -1.11
N ASP A 224 -20.15 -5.85 -1.03
CA ASP A 224 -20.69 -5.26 0.20
C ASP A 224 -21.46 -6.24 1.13
N THR A 225 -21.86 -7.42 0.66
CA THR A 225 -22.79 -8.28 1.38
C THR A 225 -22.39 -9.75 1.44
N THR A 226 -21.53 -10.22 0.54
CA THR A 226 -21.27 -11.64 0.33
C THR A 226 -19.79 -11.88 0.07
N VAL A 227 -19.25 -12.95 0.67
CA VAL A 227 -17.90 -13.46 0.43
C VAL A 227 -18.00 -14.89 -0.12
N VAL A 228 -17.29 -15.16 -1.20
CA VAL A 228 -17.16 -16.49 -1.79
C VAL A 228 -15.70 -16.82 -2.04
N HIS A 229 -15.32 -18.06 -1.80
CA HIS A 229 -14.02 -18.59 -2.20
C HIS A 229 -14.11 -19.15 -3.61
N TYR A 230 -13.05 -19.02 -4.39
CA TYR A 230 -12.92 -19.61 -5.71
C TYR A 230 -11.55 -20.26 -5.86
N SER A 231 -11.54 -21.48 -6.39
CA SER A 231 -10.34 -22.10 -6.98
C SER A 231 -10.69 -22.79 -8.30
N PRO A 232 -9.74 -22.96 -9.23
CA PRO A 232 -10.00 -23.66 -10.48
C PRO A 232 -10.51 -25.10 -10.30
N ASP A 233 -10.09 -25.77 -9.22
CA ASP A 233 -10.45 -27.16 -8.93
C ASP A 233 -11.84 -27.29 -8.27
N ALA A 234 -12.17 -26.39 -7.35
CA ALA A 234 -13.41 -26.45 -6.58
C ALA A 234 -14.55 -25.60 -7.15
N GLY A 235 -14.24 -24.62 -8.01
CA GLY A 235 -15.17 -23.58 -8.42
C GLY A 235 -15.50 -22.64 -7.24
N PHE A 236 -16.69 -22.04 -7.28
CA PHE A 236 -17.16 -21.13 -6.24
C PHE A 236 -17.74 -21.88 -5.03
N VAL A 237 -17.29 -21.51 -3.84
CA VAL A 237 -17.79 -22.01 -2.55
C VAL A 237 -18.24 -20.81 -1.71
N PRO A 238 -19.53 -20.72 -1.29
CA PRO A 238 -19.98 -19.69 -0.37
C PRO A 238 -19.23 -19.75 0.95
N VAL A 239 -18.82 -18.59 1.48
CA VAL A 239 -18.09 -18.50 2.75
C VAL A 239 -18.99 -17.90 3.81
N LEU A 240 -19.45 -16.67 3.59
CA LEU A 240 -20.33 -15.95 4.51
C LEU A 240 -21.06 -14.80 3.82
N THR A 241 -22.05 -14.28 4.50
CA THR A 241 -22.72 -13.02 4.20
C THR A 241 -22.61 -12.05 5.37
N ALA A 242 -22.88 -10.76 5.13
CA ALA A 242 -22.93 -9.74 6.18
C ALA A 242 -23.90 -10.12 7.33
N ARG A 243 -24.95 -10.90 7.04
CA ARG A 243 -25.92 -11.39 8.04
C ARG A 243 -25.37 -12.45 8.97
N ASP A 244 -24.30 -13.15 8.56
CA ASP A 244 -23.61 -14.12 9.41
C ASP A 244 -22.68 -13.42 10.42
N LEU A 245 -22.32 -12.16 10.17
CA LEU A 245 -21.49 -11.35 11.06
C LEU A 245 -22.31 -10.69 12.16
N THR A 246 -23.49 -10.15 11.81
CA THR A 246 -24.36 -9.42 12.74
C THR A 246 -25.80 -9.35 12.23
N PHE A 247 -26.74 -9.08 13.15
CA PHE A 247 -28.13 -8.79 12.80
C PHE A 247 -28.34 -7.37 12.26
N ALA A 248 -27.38 -6.46 12.47
CA ALA A 248 -27.43 -5.11 11.92
C ALA A 248 -27.28 -5.10 10.39
N ASP A 249 -27.76 -4.04 9.77
CA ASP A 249 -27.49 -3.77 8.36
C ASP A 249 -26.10 -3.13 8.26
N ILE A 250 -25.14 -3.88 7.71
CA ILE A 250 -23.75 -3.46 7.53
C ILE A 250 -23.27 -3.81 6.13
N GLU A 251 -22.23 -3.11 5.67
CA GLU A 251 -21.51 -3.39 4.42
C GLU A 251 -20.12 -3.96 4.74
N ILE A 252 -19.65 -4.88 3.88
CA ILE A 252 -18.29 -5.41 3.87
C ILE A 252 -17.45 -4.49 2.99
N ASN A 253 -16.46 -3.83 3.58
CA ASN A 253 -15.62 -2.86 2.90
C ASN A 253 -14.34 -3.50 2.35
N ASP A 254 -13.76 -4.44 3.10
CA ASP A 254 -12.52 -5.11 2.73
C ASP A 254 -12.35 -6.41 3.51
N LEU A 255 -11.47 -7.29 3.04
CA LEU A 255 -11.05 -8.46 3.80
C LEU A 255 -9.60 -8.84 3.52
N SER A 256 -8.99 -9.54 4.48
CA SER A 256 -7.68 -10.15 4.31
C SER A 256 -7.58 -11.43 5.12
N VAL A 257 -6.72 -12.34 4.68
CA VAL A 257 -6.65 -13.70 5.21
C VAL A 257 -5.23 -13.98 5.67
N ASP A 258 -5.09 -14.50 6.88
CA ASP A 258 -3.79 -14.93 7.38
C ASP A 258 -3.39 -16.32 6.88
N ARG A 259 -2.14 -16.70 7.13
CA ARG A 259 -1.59 -18.02 6.75
C ARG A 259 -2.29 -19.23 7.41
N TYR A 260 -3.21 -19.00 8.33
CA TYR A 260 -3.95 -20.02 9.04
C TYR A 260 -5.41 -20.12 8.58
N GLY A 261 -5.80 -19.32 7.58
CA GLY A 261 -7.17 -19.27 7.06
C GLY A 261 -8.12 -18.45 7.93
N THR A 262 -7.62 -17.63 8.86
CA THR A 262 -8.47 -16.67 9.57
C THR A 262 -8.77 -15.51 8.64
N ILE A 263 -10.05 -15.16 8.50
CA ILE A 263 -10.49 -14.05 7.65
C ILE A 263 -10.78 -12.85 8.56
N TYR A 264 -10.10 -11.74 8.28
CA TYR A 264 -10.34 -10.44 8.91
C TYR A 264 -11.18 -9.61 7.96
N ILE A 265 -12.28 -9.07 8.44
CA ILE A 265 -13.31 -8.44 7.61
C ILE A 265 -13.55 -7.04 8.13
N ALA A 266 -13.24 -6.03 7.33
CA ALA A 266 -13.55 -4.63 7.59
C ALA A 266 -14.99 -4.34 7.19
N THR A 267 -15.74 -3.67 8.07
CA THR A 267 -17.14 -3.31 7.82
C THR A 267 -17.45 -1.89 8.28
N ASP A 268 -18.68 -1.44 8.02
CA ASP A 268 -19.23 -0.17 8.52
C ASP A 268 -19.53 -0.14 10.04
N ASP A 269 -19.08 -1.14 10.78
CA ASP A 269 -19.35 -1.30 12.22
C ASP A 269 -18.09 -1.64 13.03
N ALA A 270 -17.31 -2.62 12.54
CA ALA A 270 -16.19 -3.19 13.27
C ALA A 270 -15.27 -3.99 12.32
N ILE A 271 -14.15 -4.47 12.86
CA ILE A 271 -13.43 -5.59 12.26
C ILE A 271 -14.01 -6.89 12.82
N PHE A 272 -14.52 -7.75 11.96
CA PHE A 272 -14.93 -9.11 12.33
C PHE A 272 -13.80 -10.09 12.01
N ILE A 273 -13.46 -10.92 13.00
CA ILE A 273 -12.50 -12.02 12.85
C ILE A 273 -13.32 -13.30 12.69
N TRP A 274 -13.32 -13.86 11.49
CA TRP A 274 -14.05 -15.07 11.12
C TRP A 274 -13.11 -16.28 11.13
N LYS A 275 -13.49 -17.33 11.87
CA LYS A 275 -12.69 -18.53 12.04
C LYS A 275 -13.58 -19.73 12.30
N ASN A 276 -13.36 -20.83 11.58
CA ASN A 276 -14.15 -22.06 11.70
C ASN A 276 -15.66 -21.80 11.53
N ASP A 277 -16.03 -21.09 10.47
CA ASP A 277 -17.41 -20.78 10.07
C ASP A 277 -18.25 -20.02 11.13
N GLN A 278 -17.58 -19.20 11.94
CA GLN A 278 -18.22 -18.36 12.94
C GLN A 278 -17.40 -17.10 13.23
N VAL A 279 -18.08 -16.09 13.76
CA VAL A 279 -17.42 -14.91 14.32
C VAL A 279 -16.67 -15.31 15.60
N TYR A 280 -15.35 -15.27 15.54
CA TYR A 280 -14.47 -15.51 16.69
C TYR A 280 -14.33 -14.25 17.55
N ARG A 281 -14.24 -13.07 16.91
CA ARG A 281 -14.10 -11.78 17.60
C ARG A 281 -14.68 -10.64 16.77
N ARG A 282 -15.18 -9.61 17.45
CA ARG A 282 -15.53 -8.31 16.89
C ARG A 282 -14.66 -7.24 17.56
N LEU A 283 -13.97 -6.42 16.78
CA LEU A 283 -13.16 -5.29 17.25
C LEU A 283 -13.81 -3.99 16.76
N SER A 284 -14.42 -3.23 17.66
CA SER A 284 -15.06 -1.95 17.38
C SER A 284 -14.29 -0.80 18.03
N ARG A 285 -14.78 0.43 17.88
CA ARG A 285 -14.19 1.62 18.54
C ARG A 285 -13.99 1.44 20.05
N PHE A 286 -14.79 0.60 20.71
CA PHE A 286 -14.66 0.32 22.14
C PHE A 286 -13.46 -0.59 22.47
N GLU A 287 -13.00 -1.39 21.51
CA GLU A 287 -11.78 -2.17 21.60
C GLU A 287 -10.54 -1.35 21.19
N GLY A 288 -10.73 -0.16 20.61
CA GLY A 288 -9.64 0.79 20.35
C GLY A 288 -9.15 0.84 18.91
N ILE A 289 -9.99 0.53 17.90
CA ILE A 289 -9.65 0.69 16.48
C ILE A 289 -9.82 2.14 15.95
N GLY A 290 -9.87 3.12 16.86
CA GLY A 290 -10.12 4.54 16.55
C GLY A 290 -11.50 5.02 16.99
N THR A 291 -11.89 6.21 16.52
CA THR A 291 -13.16 6.86 16.92
C THR A 291 -14.34 6.54 15.99
N SER A 292 -14.05 6.12 14.76
CA SER A 292 -15.04 5.74 13.74
C SER A 292 -15.44 4.27 13.87
N GLU A 293 -16.70 3.95 13.58
CA GLU A 293 -17.18 2.57 13.42
C GLU A 293 -16.89 2.02 12.02
N VAL A 294 -16.76 2.90 11.02
CA VAL A 294 -16.44 2.51 9.66
C VAL A 294 -14.96 2.16 9.54
N VAL A 295 -14.69 0.89 9.24
CA VAL A 295 -13.38 0.36 8.88
C VAL A 295 -13.31 0.24 7.37
N ARG A 296 -12.35 0.92 6.73
CA ARG A 296 -12.28 0.98 5.27
C ARG A 296 -11.47 -0.16 4.68
N THR A 297 -10.33 -0.46 5.28
CA THR A 297 -9.40 -1.48 4.79
C THR A 297 -8.94 -2.38 5.91
N VAL A 298 -8.59 -3.62 5.54
CA VAL A 298 -7.91 -4.55 6.45
C VAL A 298 -6.92 -5.42 5.68
N THR A 299 -5.68 -5.50 6.14
CA THR A 299 -4.62 -6.26 5.46
C THR A 299 -3.70 -6.95 6.45
N VAL A 300 -3.50 -8.26 6.27
CA VAL A 300 -2.52 -9.04 7.05
C VAL A 300 -1.13 -8.90 6.45
N ASP A 301 -0.16 -8.51 7.26
CA ASP A 301 1.25 -8.42 6.83
C ASP A 301 2.05 -9.71 7.11
N SER A 302 3.30 -9.74 6.62
CA SER A 302 4.22 -10.87 6.78
C SER A 302 4.60 -11.17 8.23
N GLN A 303 4.37 -10.23 9.15
CA GLN A 303 4.58 -10.37 10.59
C GLN A 303 3.29 -10.75 11.34
N ASN A 304 2.20 -11.05 10.61
CA ASN A 304 0.90 -11.40 11.18
C ASN A 304 0.23 -10.24 11.94
N ARG A 305 0.62 -9.00 11.65
CA ARG A 305 -0.13 -7.81 12.09
C ARG A 305 -1.25 -7.57 11.10
N VAL A 306 -2.41 -7.24 11.64
CA VAL A 306 -3.62 -6.95 10.87
C VAL A 306 -3.78 -5.44 10.82
N TRP A 307 -3.27 -4.85 9.75
CA TRP A 307 -3.39 -3.42 9.50
C TRP A 307 -4.82 -3.06 9.14
N PHE A 308 -5.28 -1.91 9.59
CA PHE A 308 -6.61 -1.41 9.29
C PHE A 308 -6.62 0.11 9.21
N SER A 309 -7.59 0.66 8.48
CA SER A 309 -7.85 2.10 8.43
C SER A 309 -9.29 2.42 8.85
N THR A 310 -9.46 3.49 9.63
CA THR A 310 -10.76 4.07 10.00
C THR A 310 -10.70 5.58 9.82
N ALA A 311 -11.83 6.29 9.89
CA ALA A 311 -11.79 7.74 9.78
C ALA A 311 -10.88 8.38 10.85
N GLY A 312 -9.82 9.05 10.40
CA GLY A 312 -8.81 9.72 11.20
C GLY A 312 -7.70 8.83 11.77
N HIS A 313 -7.68 7.51 11.50
CA HIS A 313 -6.69 6.60 12.08
C HIS A 313 -6.27 5.50 11.11
N VAL A 314 -5.00 5.10 11.21
CA VAL A 314 -4.51 3.81 10.71
C VAL A 314 -3.89 3.10 11.89
N GLY A 315 -4.08 1.79 11.99
CA GLY A 315 -3.53 1.01 13.07
C GLY A 315 -3.26 -0.41 12.66
N TYR A 316 -2.74 -1.19 13.60
CA TYR A 316 -2.72 -2.63 13.46
C TYR A 316 -3.13 -3.33 14.73
N TYR A 317 -3.80 -4.46 14.55
CA TYR A 317 -4.11 -5.45 15.55
C TYR A 317 -3.08 -6.59 15.51
N HIS A 318 -2.67 -7.09 16.67
CA HIS A 318 -1.77 -8.24 16.76
C HIS A 318 -2.18 -9.11 17.96
N GLU A 319 -2.42 -10.40 17.73
CA GLU A 319 -2.61 -11.36 18.82
C GLU A 319 -1.26 -11.64 19.50
N GLU A 320 -1.29 -11.85 20.81
CA GLU A 320 -0.12 -12.16 21.65
C GLU A 320 -0.25 -13.60 22.20
N PRO A 321 0.11 -14.64 21.42
CA PRO A 321 -0.09 -16.04 21.83
C PRO A 321 0.62 -16.42 23.13
N ASP A 322 1.73 -15.74 23.45
CA ASP A 322 2.61 -16.07 24.57
C ASP A 322 2.32 -15.28 25.85
N GLY A 323 1.25 -14.49 25.90
CA GLY A 323 0.72 -13.93 27.15
C GLY A 323 1.64 -12.93 27.88
N GLN A 324 2.63 -12.35 27.20
CA GLN A 324 3.22 -11.11 27.69
C GLN A 324 2.27 -9.97 27.33
N SER A 325 1.44 -9.57 28.29
CA SER A 325 0.70 -8.32 28.22
C SER A 325 1.68 -7.21 27.82
N PRO A 326 1.50 -6.56 26.67
CA PRO A 326 2.31 -5.42 26.36
C PRO A 326 1.87 -4.29 27.28
N ILE A 327 2.91 -3.69 27.83
CA ILE A 327 2.89 -2.57 28.73
C ILE A 327 2.18 -1.40 28.02
N LEU A 328 1.21 -0.81 28.72
CA LEU A 328 0.59 0.52 28.58
C LEU A 328 0.75 1.23 27.22
N VAL A 329 -0.40 1.57 26.62
CA VAL A 329 -0.52 2.59 25.57
C VAL A 329 0.10 3.90 26.05
N GLU A 330 1.34 4.17 25.67
CA GLU A 330 1.87 5.54 25.65
C GLU A 330 1.36 6.21 24.38
N THR A 331 0.30 7.01 24.53
CA THR A 331 0.08 8.13 23.61
C THR A 331 1.28 9.06 23.73
N THR A 332 2.27 8.91 22.84
CA THR A 332 3.31 9.92 22.66
C THR A 332 2.67 11.15 22.02
N VAL A 333 2.11 12.01 22.85
CA VAL A 333 1.89 13.41 22.49
C VAL A 333 3.27 14.06 22.54
N PRO A 334 3.75 14.74 21.48
CA PRO A 334 4.98 15.51 21.58
C PRO A 334 4.82 16.53 22.71
N GLU A 335 5.69 16.44 23.71
CA GLU A 335 5.73 17.34 24.84
C GLU A 335 6.04 18.75 24.30
N ILE A 336 5.03 19.61 24.24
CA ILE A 336 5.25 21.04 23.99
C ILE A 336 5.78 21.60 25.31
N THR A 337 7.10 21.62 25.47
CA THR A 337 7.73 22.48 26.44
C THR A 337 7.45 23.93 26.03
N PRO A 338 6.72 24.73 26.82
CA PRO A 338 6.67 26.16 26.56
C PRO A 338 8.07 26.73 26.80
N ASP A 339 8.72 27.22 25.75
CA ASP A 339 9.90 28.06 25.85
C ASP A 339 9.52 29.34 26.59
N LEU A 340 9.68 29.31 27.92
CA LEU A 340 9.66 30.51 28.72
C LEU A 340 10.97 31.27 28.43
N PRO A 341 10.91 32.57 28.06
CA PRO A 341 12.12 33.32 27.80
C PRO A 341 12.99 33.38 29.06
N VAL A 342 14.19 32.82 28.95
CA VAL A 342 15.21 32.91 30.00
C VAL A 342 15.70 34.35 30.04
N PHE A 343 15.28 35.09 31.06
CA PHE A 343 15.86 36.40 31.37
C PHE A 343 17.28 36.22 31.92
N THR A 344 18.29 36.43 31.07
CA THR A 344 19.68 36.55 31.53
C THR A 344 19.88 37.94 32.15
N PRO A 345 20.32 38.06 33.42
CA PRO A 345 20.67 39.35 33.99
C PRO A 345 21.91 39.92 33.29
N THR A 346 21.81 41.20 32.89
CA THR A 346 22.87 41.96 32.22
C THR A 346 24.13 42.04 33.09
N PRO A 347 25.33 41.68 32.60
CA PRO A 347 26.57 41.89 33.33
C PRO A 347 26.90 43.40 33.44
N PRO A 348 27.55 43.85 34.53
CA PRO A 348 27.95 45.24 34.70
C PRO A 348 29.00 45.66 33.65
N PRO A 349 29.11 46.96 33.34
CA PRO A 349 29.99 47.45 32.28
C PRO A 349 31.46 47.21 32.64
N VAL A 350 32.21 46.61 31.73
CA VAL A 350 33.67 46.55 31.81
C VAL A 350 34.23 47.78 31.10
N GLU A 351 34.97 48.60 31.84
CA GLU A 351 35.65 49.79 31.35
C GLU A 351 36.70 49.42 30.28
N THR A 352 36.61 50.05 29.12
CA THR A 352 37.56 49.92 28.01
C THR A 352 38.64 50.99 28.13
N PRO A 353 39.94 50.66 28.15
CA PRO A 353 40.97 51.63 27.83
C PRO A 353 41.01 51.84 26.32
N ALA A 354 40.92 53.09 25.91
CA ALA A 354 41.11 53.55 24.55
C ALA A 354 42.48 53.17 24.00
N VAL A 355 42.60 52.97 22.69
CA VAL A 355 43.64 53.60 21.86
C VAL A 355 43.39 53.33 20.36
N ILE A 356 43.09 54.45 19.68
CA ILE A 356 43.60 54.92 18.38
C ILE A 356 43.16 54.20 17.11
N THR A 357 42.42 54.99 16.34
CA THR A 357 41.98 54.90 14.95
C THR A 357 43.13 54.94 13.95
N ASP A 358 42.98 54.22 12.83
CA ASP A 358 43.48 54.69 11.54
C ASP A 358 42.45 54.40 10.44
N GLU A 359 42.29 55.40 9.58
CA GLU A 359 41.27 55.57 8.55
C GLU A 359 41.57 54.82 7.24
N ASP A 360 40.47 54.57 6.53
CA ASP A 360 40.25 54.69 5.09
C ASP A 360 40.75 53.67 4.04
N ALA A 361 39.72 53.09 3.40
CA ALA A 361 39.40 53.12 1.98
C ALA A 361 40.29 52.39 0.94
N GLY A 362 39.64 51.49 0.19
CA GLY A 362 39.86 51.39 -1.26
C GLY A 362 39.83 50.00 -1.91
N SER A 363 38.72 49.73 -2.61
CA SER A 363 38.66 49.09 -3.96
C SER A 363 39.14 47.63 -4.19
N ARG A 364 38.25 46.81 -4.79
CA ARG A 364 38.44 45.93 -5.98
C ARG A 364 37.25 44.96 -6.08
N THR A 365 36.30 45.09 -7.02
CA THR A 365 36.26 44.60 -8.42
C THR A 365 36.84 43.19 -8.68
N GLY A 366 35.94 42.29 -9.12
CA GLY A 366 36.15 41.37 -10.26
C GLY A 366 36.69 39.96 -9.96
N GLY A 367 35.90 38.93 -10.29
CA GLY A 367 36.40 37.56 -10.43
C GLY A 367 35.31 36.48 -10.41
N LEU A 368 34.66 36.23 -11.55
CA LEU A 368 33.86 35.03 -11.81
C LEU A 368 34.76 33.79 -11.81
N ALA A 369 34.41 32.76 -11.04
CA ALA A 369 34.93 31.40 -11.16
C ALA A 369 33.87 30.51 -11.82
N PRO A 370 34.22 29.57 -12.72
CA PRO A 370 33.24 28.71 -13.37
C PRO A 370 32.74 27.65 -12.38
N VAL A 371 31.42 27.53 -12.28
CA VAL A 371 30.73 26.40 -11.66
C VAL A 371 31.10 25.15 -12.47
N LEU A 372 31.74 24.18 -11.82
CA LEU A 372 31.92 22.85 -12.41
C LEU A 372 30.55 22.18 -12.54
N ASP A 373 30.25 21.77 -13.76
CA ASP A 373 28.98 21.18 -14.19
C ASP A 373 28.83 19.73 -13.63
N PRO A 374 27.77 19.42 -12.86
CA PRO A 374 27.51 18.08 -12.33
C PRO A 374 27.30 17.03 -13.44
N ILE A 375 27.00 17.46 -14.68
CA ILE A 375 26.85 16.59 -15.85
C ILE A 375 28.20 15.92 -16.22
N ILE A 376 29.33 16.60 -16.02
CA ILE A 376 30.66 16.05 -16.37
C ILE A 376 31.07 14.92 -15.42
N HIS A 377 30.72 15.03 -14.14
CA HIS A 377 30.96 13.94 -13.16
C HIS A 377 30.08 12.72 -13.44
N ALA A 378 28.83 12.93 -13.88
CA ALA A 378 27.92 11.84 -14.24
C ALA A 378 28.42 11.07 -15.47
N ILE A 379 28.91 11.78 -16.50
CA ILE A 379 29.45 11.16 -17.72
C ILE A 379 30.73 10.36 -17.41
N GLN A 380 31.62 10.88 -16.56
CA GLN A 380 32.84 10.17 -16.16
C GLN A 380 32.55 8.91 -15.33
N ALA A 381 31.52 8.93 -14.48
CA ALA A 381 31.09 7.76 -13.70
C ALA A 381 30.47 6.65 -14.58
N ILE A 382 29.75 7.02 -15.65
CA ILE A 382 29.17 6.08 -16.61
C ILE A 382 30.28 5.43 -17.47
N LEU A 383 31.26 6.21 -17.92
CA LEU A 383 32.36 5.70 -18.76
C LEU A 383 33.29 4.77 -17.97
N ALA A 384 33.52 5.04 -16.69
CA ALA A 384 34.28 4.15 -15.81
C ALA A 384 33.58 2.80 -15.57
N LYS A 385 32.24 2.76 -15.51
CA LYS A 385 31.47 1.51 -15.37
C LYS A 385 31.41 0.68 -16.66
N LEU A 386 31.57 1.31 -17.82
CA LEU A 386 31.55 0.65 -19.13
C LEU A 386 32.94 0.23 -19.62
N GLY A 387 34.00 0.48 -18.84
CA GLY A 387 35.38 0.14 -19.22
C GLY A 387 35.94 0.97 -20.38
N ILE A 388 35.33 2.11 -20.69
CA ILE A 388 35.77 3.00 -21.77
C ILE A 388 36.59 4.12 -21.12
N VAL A 389 37.90 4.11 -21.37
CA VAL A 389 38.81 5.18 -20.95
C VAL A 389 38.70 6.33 -21.96
N VAL A 390 38.48 7.56 -21.48
CA VAL A 390 38.56 8.80 -22.28
C VAL A 390 39.99 9.28 -22.35
#